data_AF-A0A0L7D1C2-F1
#
_entry.id   AF-A0A0L7D1C2-F1
#
_cell.length_a   1.000
_cell.length_b   1.000
_cell.length_c   1.000
_cell.angle_alpha   90.00
_cell.angle_beta   90.00
_cell.angle_gamma   90.00
#
_symmetry.space_group_name_H-M   'P 1'
#
loop_
_entity.id
_entity.type
_entity.pdbx_description
1 polymer ?
#
loop_
_entity_poly.entity_id
_entity_poly.type
_entity_poly.pdbx_seq_one_letter_code
_entity_poly.pdbx_strand_id
1 'polypeptide(L)'
;MLGRPIGRAGGELKHWVFRASRSHIPEIVEPAGKIRRRRPDILGAIGPGYPNARLEAFDNGIKVTVRVAYGFHHVTNLISLIMLRCGGLDIRLPEPVS
;
A
#
# COMPACT_ATOMS: atom_id res chain seq x y z
N MET A 1 14.82 -9.04 18.71
CA MET A 1 13.73 -10.06 18.75
C MET A 1 12.50 -9.55 17.98
N LEU A 2 12.42 -9.73 16.66
CA LEU A 2 11.28 -9.25 15.82
C LEU A 2 10.55 -10.40 15.10
N GLY A 3 10.53 -11.61 15.67
CA GLY A 3 9.87 -12.78 15.07
C GLY A 3 8.40 -12.97 15.44
N ARG A 4 7.83 -12.17 16.34
CA ARG A 4 6.47 -12.36 16.91
C ARG A 4 5.28 -11.74 16.14
N PRO A 5 5.39 -10.60 15.41
CA PRO A 5 4.20 -9.97 14.81
C PRO A 5 3.66 -10.73 13.59
N ILE A 6 4.52 -11.29 12.74
CA ILE A 6 4.10 -11.98 11.52
C ILE A 6 3.43 -13.33 11.83
N GLY A 7 3.95 -14.07 12.82
CA GLY A 7 3.34 -15.33 13.27
C GLY A 7 1.94 -15.13 13.84
N ARG A 8 1.75 -14.10 14.67
CA ARG A 8 0.45 -13.71 15.21
C ARG A 8 -0.51 -13.26 14.11
N ALA A 9 -0.08 -12.34 13.24
CA ALA A 9 -0.87 -11.87 12.11
C ALA A 9 -1.28 -13.03 11.18
N GLY A 10 -0.37 -13.97 10.93
CA GLY A 10 -0.63 -15.16 10.14
C GLY A 10 -1.67 -16.11 10.75
N GLY A 11 -1.72 -16.21 12.08
CA GLY A 11 -2.74 -16.96 12.82
C GLY A 11 -4.10 -16.27 12.81
N GLU A 12 -4.13 -14.97 13.12
CA GLU A 12 -5.35 -14.15 13.13
C GLU A 12 -5.99 -14.08 11.74
N LEU A 13 -5.19 -13.90 10.69
CA LEU A 13 -5.65 -13.89 9.31
C LEU A 13 -6.25 -15.24 8.90
N LYS A 14 -5.61 -16.34 9.29
CA LYS A 14 -6.13 -17.70 9.04
C LYS A 14 -7.47 -17.91 9.72
N HIS A 15 -7.59 -17.49 10.98
CA HIS A 15 -8.82 -17.59 11.75
C HIS A 15 -9.95 -16.74 11.15
N TRP A 16 -9.64 -15.51 10.74
CA TRP A 16 -10.62 -14.64 10.08
C TRP A 16 -11.10 -15.22 8.76
N VAL A 17 -10.20 -15.68 7.88
CA VAL A 17 -10.56 -16.30 6.59
C VAL A 17 -11.47 -17.53 6.79
N PHE A 18 -11.21 -18.33 7.83
CA PHE A 18 -12.04 -19.48 8.18
C PHE A 18 -13.47 -19.07 8.52
N ARG A 19 -13.65 -18.06 9.38
CA ARG A 19 -14.98 -17.54 9.74
C ARG A 19 -15.68 -16.89 8.55
N ALA A 20 -14.95 -16.04 7.81
CA ALA A 20 -15.46 -15.31 6.66
C ALA A 20 -15.92 -16.24 5.53
N SER A 21 -15.21 -17.36 5.30
CA SER A 21 -15.60 -18.35 4.29
C SER A 21 -16.86 -19.14 4.67
N ARG A 22 -17.25 -19.14 5.96
CA ARG A 22 -18.41 -19.88 6.50
C ARG A 22 -19.62 -18.98 6.81
N SER A 23 -19.53 -17.68 6.55
CA SER A 23 -20.61 -16.74 6.86
C SER A 23 -21.78 -16.81 5.88
N HIS A 24 -21.59 -17.41 4.70
CA HIS A 24 -22.55 -17.41 3.58
C HIS A 24 -22.95 -16.00 3.09
N ILE A 25 -22.20 -14.95 3.46
CA ILE A 25 -22.40 -13.58 2.96
C ILE A 25 -21.46 -13.38 1.75
N PRO A 26 -21.98 -13.26 0.51
CA PRO A 26 -21.14 -13.20 -0.70
C PRO A 26 -20.06 -12.12 -0.64
N GLU A 27 -20.40 -10.93 -0.15
CA GLU A 27 -19.52 -9.77 -0.01
C GLU A 27 -18.37 -10.00 0.98
N ILE A 28 -18.48 -11.00 1.84
CA ILE A 28 -17.46 -11.38 2.82
C ILE A 28 -16.66 -12.60 2.33
N VAL A 29 -17.33 -13.55 1.68
CA VAL A 29 -16.72 -14.77 1.14
C VAL A 29 -15.76 -14.43 0.00
N GLU A 30 -16.10 -13.50 -0.88
CA GLU A 30 -15.25 -13.09 -1.99
C GLU A 30 -13.90 -12.49 -1.53
N PRO A 31 -13.87 -11.47 -0.65
CA PRO A 31 -12.62 -10.98 -0.06
C PRO A 31 -11.85 -12.06 0.67
N ALA A 32 -12.51 -12.97 1.40
CA ALA A 32 -11.84 -14.07 2.09
C ALA A 32 -11.09 -14.98 1.11
N GLY A 33 -11.68 -15.27 -0.06
CA GLY A 33 -11.01 -15.99 -1.14
C GLY A 33 -9.79 -15.26 -1.68
N LYS A 34 -9.89 -13.95 -1.89
CA LYS A 34 -8.78 -13.11 -2.37
C LYS A 34 -7.64 -13.02 -1.36
N ILE A 35 -7.98 -12.81 -0.08
CA ILE A 35 -7.04 -12.76 1.06
C ILE A 35 -6.33 -14.10 1.22
N ARG A 36 -7.04 -15.22 1.10
CA ARG A 36 -6.43 -16.56 1.15
C ARG A 36 -5.38 -16.74 0.04
N ARG A 37 -5.67 -16.32 -1.18
CA ARG A 37 -4.75 -16.42 -2.33
C ARG A 37 -3.51 -15.53 -2.17
N ARG A 38 -3.65 -14.34 -1.58
CA ARG A 38 -2.57 -13.35 -1.40
C ARG A 38 -1.96 -13.36 0.01
N ARG A 39 -2.19 -14.42 0.79
CA ARG A 39 -1.66 -14.55 2.15
C ARG A 39 -0.15 -14.27 2.28
N PRO A 40 0.75 -14.82 1.43
CA PRO A 40 2.18 -14.51 1.55
C PRO A 40 2.46 -13.03 1.33
N ASP A 41 1.84 -12.40 0.32
CA ASP A 41 2.01 -10.98 0.02
C ASP A 41 1.55 -10.10 1.20
N ILE A 42 0.41 -10.42 1.81
CA ILE A 42 -0.15 -9.68 2.96
C ILE A 42 0.82 -9.75 4.15
N LEU A 43 1.34 -10.94 4.45
CA LEU A 43 2.31 -11.11 5.53
C LEU A 43 3.65 -10.42 5.22
N GLY A 44 4.06 -10.41 3.96
CA GLY A 44 5.21 -9.65 3.48
C GLY A 44 5.04 -8.14 3.65
N ALA A 45 3.83 -7.62 3.40
CA ALA A 45 3.51 -6.19 3.57
C ALA A 45 3.46 -5.76 5.03
N ILE A 46 3.12 -6.66 5.96
CA ILE A 46 3.11 -6.39 7.40
C ILE A 46 4.54 -6.34 7.98
N GLY A 47 5.48 -7.11 7.40
CA GLY A 47 6.85 -7.24 7.89
C GLY A 47 7.59 -5.90 8.15
N PRO A 48 7.57 -4.95 7.20
CA PRO A 48 8.18 -3.62 7.39
C PRO A 48 7.54 -2.77 8.51
N GLY A 49 6.34 -3.11 8.98
CA GLY A 49 5.70 -2.41 10.10
C GLY A 49 5.22 -0.99 9.78
N TYR A 50 4.97 -0.66 8.50
CA TYR A 50 4.46 0.66 8.15
C TYR A 50 3.04 0.87 8.68
N PRO A 51 2.74 2.01 9.32
CA PRO A 51 1.39 2.31 9.76
C PRO A 51 0.48 2.54 8.55
N ASN A 52 -0.78 2.10 8.63
CA ASN A 52 -1.77 2.27 7.55
C ASN A 52 -1.89 3.75 7.12
N ALA A 53 -1.88 4.68 8.07
CA ALA A 53 -1.93 6.12 7.79
C ALA A 53 -0.81 6.60 6.86
N ARG A 54 0.40 6.01 6.97
CA ARG A 54 1.51 6.33 6.06
C ARG A 54 1.27 5.77 4.66
N LEU A 55 0.75 4.54 4.56
CA LEU A 55 0.40 3.93 3.27
C LEU A 55 -0.74 4.70 2.58
N GLU A 56 -1.75 5.13 3.34
CA GLU A 56 -2.87 5.93 2.83
C GLU A 56 -2.43 7.34 2.42
N ALA A 57 -1.49 7.96 3.15
CA ALA A 57 -0.92 9.24 2.74
C ALA A 57 -0.22 9.13 1.37
N PHE A 58 0.52 8.05 1.13
CA PHE A 58 1.11 7.78 -0.18
C PHE A 58 0.06 7.53 -1.25
N ASP A 59 -0.93 6.67 -1.00
CA ASP A 59 -2.00 6.37 -1.96
C ASP A 59 -2.80 7.62 -2.36
N ASN A 60 -3.13 8.47 -1.39
CA ASN A 60 -3.80 9.75 -1.65
C ASN A 60 -2.90 10.70 -2.46
N GLY A 61 -1.61 10.78 -2.14
CA GLY A 61 -0.62 11.54 -2.90
C GLY A 61 -0.53 11.09 -4.35
N ILE A 62 -0.51 9.77 -4.60
CA ILE A 62 -0.51 9.17 -5.93
C ILE A 62 -1.81 9.51 -6.67
N LYS A 63 -2.98 9.31 -6.06
CA LYS A 63 -4.28 9.62 -6.67
C LYS A 63 -4.38 11.07 -7.13
N VAL A 64 -3.95 12.02 -6.31
CA VAL A 64 -3.89 13.45 -6.68
C VAL A 64 -2.93 13.66 -7.85
N THR A 65 -1.77 13.01 -7.83
CA THR A 65 -0.75 13.15 -8.88
C THR A 65 -1.22 12.59 -10.22
N VAL A 66 -1.91 11.46 -10.22
CA VAL A 66 -2.56 10.89 -11.42
C VAL A 66 -3.55 11.88 -12.03
N ARG A 67 -4.31 12.60 -11.20
CA ARG A 67 -5.27 13.61 -11.66
C ARG A 67 -4.59 14.85 -12.25
N VAL A 68 -3.44 15.25 -11.70
CA VAL A 68 -2.59 16.35 -12.23
C VAL A 68 -1.93 15.97 -13.54
N ALA A 69 -1.47 14.73 -13.65
CA ALA A 69 -0.81 14.20 -14.85
C ALA A 69 -1.79 13.87 -15.99
N TYR A 70 -3.07 14.24 -15.87
CA TYR A 70 -4.03 14.08 -16.95
C TYR A 70 -3.55 14.86 -18.18
N GLY A 71 -3.28 14.15 -19.28
CA GLY A 71 -2.66 14.71 -20.49
C GLY A 71 -1.17 14.40 -20.67
N PHE A 72 -0.53 13.69 -19.73
CA PHE A 72 0.80 13.15 -19.96
C PHE A 72 0.75 12.08 -21.06
N HIS A 73 1.58 12.28 -22.09
CA HIS A 73 1.68 11.34 -23.22
C HIS A 73 2.40 10.04 -22.85
N HIS A 74 3.27 10.07 -21.82
CA HIS A 74 4.08 8.92 -21.41
C HIS A 74 3.94 8.64 -19.91
N VAL A 75 3.73 7.36 -19.57
CA VAL A 75 3.62 6.88 -18.17
C VAL A 75 4.88 7.17 -17.36
N THR A 76 6.04 7.19 -17.99
CA THR A 76 7.32 7.50 -17.33
C THR A 76 7.31 8.88 -16.69
N ASN A 77 6.66 9.86 -17.30
CA ASN A 77 6.56 11.22 -16.74
C ASN A 77 5.71 11.23 -15.46
N LEU A 78 4.64 10.44 -15.43
CA LEU A 78 3.78 10.27 -14.25
C LEU A 78 4.56 9.58 -13.13
N ILE A 79 5.30 8.51 -13.44
CA ILE A 79 6.13 7.79 -12.48
C ILE A 79 7.18 8.74 -11.88
N SER A 80 7.89 9.52 -12.72
CA SER A 80 8.86 10.51 -12.27
C SER A 80 8.23 11.54 -11.34
N LEU A 81 7.03 12.04 -11.65
CA LEU A 81 6.32 13.00 -10.81
C LEU A 81 5.87 12.38 -9.47
N ILE A 82 5.42 11.13 -9.47
CA ILE A 82 5.09 10.39 -8.24
C ILE A 82 6.34 10.23 -7.38
N MET A 83 7.47 9.82 -7.96
CA MET A 83 8.73 9.66 -7.23
C MET A 83 9.25 10.99 -6.69
N LEU A 84 9.10 12.08 -7.44
CA LEU A 84 9.44 13.43 -6.99
C LEU A 84 8.62 13.85 -5.77
N ARG A 85 7.30 13.63 -5.81
CA ARG A 85 6.37 14.10 -4.78
C ARG A 85 6.32 13.20 -3.54
N CYS A 86 6.40 11.89 -3.74
CA CYS A 86 6.24 10.88 -2.69
C CYS A 86 7.60 10.30 -2.22
N GLY A 87 8.68 10.48 -2.97
CA GLY A 87 9.99 9.90 -2.64
C GLY A 87 10.74 10.58 -1.51
N GLY A 88 10.23 11.69 -0.97
CA GLY A 88 10.89 12.41 0.12
C GLY A 88 12.22 13.04 -0.28
N LEU A 89 12.41 13.34 -1.57
CA LEU A 89 13.59 14.03 -2.07
C LEU A 89 13.61 15.46 -1.51
N ASP A 90 14.62 15.77 -0.70
CA ASP A 90 14.89 17.13 -0.25
C ASP A 90 15.60 17.90 -1.36
N ILE A 91 14.81 18.50 -2.26
CA ILE A 91 15.32 19.33 -3.34
C ILE A 91 15.46 20.75 -2.82
N ARG A 92 16.68 21.10 -2.42
CA ARG A 92 17.04 22.47 -2.08
C ARG A 92 17.26 23.25 -3.37
N LEU A 93 16.44 24.28 -3.60
CA LEU A 93 16.64 25.20 -4.70
C LEU A 93 17.99 25.92 -4.51
N PRO A 94 18.77 26.12 -5.59
CA PRO A 94 19.99 26.91 -5.50
C PRO A 94 19.64 28.34 -5.06
N GLU A 95 20.45 28.91 -4.17
CA GLU A 95 20.27 30.31 -3.78
C GLU A 95 20.51 31.21 -4.99
N PRO A 96 19.70 32.27 -5.16
CA PRO A 96 19.89 33.19 -6.27
C PRO A 96 21.28 33.80 -6.19
N VAL A 97 22.08 33.59 -7.25
CA VAL A 97 23.33 34.31 -7.43
C VAL A 97 23.00 35.80 -7.56
N SER A 98 23.47 36.58 -6.58
CA SER A 98 23.37 38.05 -6.56
C SER A 98 24.37 38.68 -7.52
#